data_AF-Q1Q1S2-F1
#
_entry.id   AF-Q1Q1S2-F1
#
_cell.length_a   1.000
_cell.length_b   1.000
_cell.length_c   1.000
_cell.angle_alpha   90.00
_cell.angle_beta   90.00
_cell.angle_gamma   90.00
#
_symmetry.space_group_name_H-M   'P 1'
#
loop_
_entity.id
_entity.type
_entity.pdbx_description
1 polymer ?
#
loop_
_entity_poly.entity_id
_entity_poly.type
_entity_poly.pdbx_seq_one_letter_code
_entity_poly.pdbx_strand_id
1 'polypeptide(L)' 'MELIEKIKSKKAHIGIIGLGYVGLPLVIEFCKAGFQVTGLDIDPEKVKLLSQGKNYTRGVHKM' A
#
# COMPACT_ATOMS: atom_id res chain seq x y z
N MET A 1 -0.70 6.93 23.44
CA MET A 1 -1.43 5.75 22.94
C MET A 1 -0.39 4.76 22.43
N GLU A 2 -0.29 3.59 23.06
CA GLU A 2 0.66 2.53 22.72
C GLU A 2 0.44 1.99 21.31
N LEU A 3 1.47 1.38 20.71
CA LEU A 3 1.42 0.87 19.33
C LEU A 3 0.30 -0.16 19.14
N ILE A 4 0.16 -1.09 20.07
CA ILE A 4 -0.89 -2.13 20.02
C ILE A 4 -2.28 -1.49 19.92
N GLU A 5 -2.54 -0.44 20.70
CA GLU A 5 -3.82 0.25 20.67
C GLU A 5 -4.03 1.00 19.35
N LYS A 6 -2.98 1.58 18.76
CA LYS A 6 -3.06 2.19 17.42
C LYS A 6 -3.39 1.15 16.34
N ILE A 7 -2.83 -0.06 16.43
CA ILE A 7 -3.12 -1.15 15.49
C ILE A 7 -4.56 -1.62 15.64
N LYS A 8 -5.02 -1.90 16.88
CA LYS A 8 -6.40 -2.32 17.16
C LYS A 8 -7.43 -1.29 16.69
N SER A 9 -7.15 -0.01 16.92
CA SER A 9 -8.02 1.11 16.53
C SER A 9 -7.85 1.59 15.09
N LYS A 10 -7.03 0.91 14.27
CA LYS A 10 -6.73 1.28 12.87
C LYS A 10 -6.08 2.67 12.67
N LYS A 11 -5.58 3.28 13.75
CA LYS A 11 -4.87 4.57 13.74
C LYS A 11 -3.36 4.45 13.48
N ALA A 12 -2.83 3.23 13.40
CA ALA A 12 -1.47 3.01 12.98
C ALA A 12 -1.32 3.36 11.49
N HIS A 13 -0.29 4.11 11.14
CA HIS A 13 0.08 4.35 9.75
C HIS A 13 0.98 3.22 9.28
N ILE A 14 0.60 2.52 8.21
CA ILE A 14 1.35 1.38 7.68
C ILE A 14 2.29 1.84 6.58
N GLY A 15 3.58 1.52 6.69
CA GLY A 15 4.55 1.69 5.60
C GLY A 15 4.82 0.36 4.91
N ILE A 16 4.75 0.32 3.58
CA ILE A 16 5.08 -0.87 2.78
C ILE A 16 6.19 -0.52 1.81
N ILE A 17 7.31 -1.23 1.90
CA ILE A 17 8.48 -1.05 1.03
C ILE A 17 8.51 -2.17 -0.01
N GLY A 18 8.60 -1.77 -1.28
CA GLY A 18 8.49 -2.63 -2.45
C GLY A 18 7.02 -2.76 -2.87
N LEU A 19 6.67 -2.23 -4.05
CA LEU A 19 5.30 -2.20 -4.57
C LEU A 19 5.07 -3.21 -5.69
N GLY A 20 5.87 -4.28 -5.75
CA GLY A 20 5.75 -5.37 -6.72
C GLY A 20 4.56 -6.32 -6.45
N TYR A 21 4.71 -7.55 -6.91
CA TYR A 21 3.67 -8.60 -6.85
C TYR A 21 3.04 -8.81 -5.47
N VAL A 22 3.84 -8.73 -4.39
CA VAL A 22 3.34 -8.93 -3.01
C VAL A 22 2.94 -7.61 -2.36
N GLY A 23 3.76 -6.57 -2.52
CA GLY A 23 3.57 -5.33 -1.80
C GLY A 23 2.36 -4.52 -2.25
N LEU A 24 2.06 -4.49 -3.56
CA LEU A 24 0.88 -3.76 -4.05
C LEU A 24 -0.44 -4.38 -3.54
N PRO A 25 -0.67 -5.71 -3.62
CA PRO A 25 -1.82 -6.33 -2.96
C PRO A 25 -1.88 -6.04 -1.45
N LEU A 26 -0.75 -6.06 -0.73
CA LEU A 26 -0.74 -5.71 0.70
C LEU A 26 -1.19 -4.27 0.96
N VAL A 27 -0.74 -3.30 0.16
CA VAL A 27 -1.21 -1.90 0.26
C VAL A 27 -2.73 -1.85 0.12
N ILE A 28 -3.26 -2.52 -0.90
CA ILE A 28 -4.70 -2.57 -1.18
C ILE A 28 -5.46 -3.18 0.00
N GLU A 29 -5.01 -4.31 0.54
CA GLU A 29 -5.69 -4.99 1.64
C GLU A 29 -5.63 -4.19 2.96
N PHE A 30 -4.52 -3.52 3.27
CA PHE A 30 -4.46 -2.65 4.44
C PHE A 30 -5.32 -1.39 4.30
N CYS A 31 -5.40 -0.82 3.09
CA CYS A 31 -6.35 0.25 2.78
C CYS A 31 -7.80 -0.21 2.96
N LYS A 32 -8.17 -1.37 2.42
CA LYS A 32 -9.52 -1.98 2.61
C LYS A 32 -9.82 -2.28 4.08
N ALA A 33 -8.81 -2.65 4.85
CA ALA A 33 -8.93 -2.88 6.30
C ALA A 33 -9.03 -1.58 7.13
N GLY A 34 -9.05 -0.40 6.49
CA GLY A 34 -9.28 0.90 7.11
C GLY A 34 -8.03 1.59 7.66
N PHE A 35 -6.83 1.13 7.30
CA PHE A 35 -5.59 1.80 7.70
C PHE A 35 -5.18 2.89 6.72
N GLN A 36 -4.47 3.90 7.22
CA GLN A 36 -3.66 4.78 6.37
C GLN A 36 -2.39 4.04 5.96
N VAL A 37 -2.06 4.05 4.67
CA VAL A 37 -0.94 3.29 4.11
C VAL A 37 -0.08 4.19 3.23
N THR A 38 1.24 4.14 3.39
CA THR A 38 2.22 4.69 2.44
C THR A 38 2.99 3.57 1.78
N GLY A 39 2.87 3.47 0.46
CA GLY A 39 3.69 2.60 -0.37
C GLY A 39 4.98 3.28 -0.84
N LEU A 40 6.10 2.57 -0.78
CA LEU A 40 7.42 3.04 -1.19
C LEU A 40 8.02 2.05 -2.20
N ASP A 41 8.58 2.53 -3.30
CA ASP A 41 9.33 1.72 -4.26
C ASP A 41 10.51 2.54 -4.79
N ILE A 42 11.59 1.86 -5.20
CA ILE A 42 12.77 2.52 -5.77
C ILE A 42 12.52 2.98 -7.20
N ASP A 43 11.54 2.41 -7.89
CA ASP A 43 11.15 2.76 -9.25
C ASP A 43 10.22 3.99 -9.25
N PRO A 44 10.69 5.17 -9.67
CA PRO A 44 9.89 6.39 -9.65
C PRO A 44 8.75 6.38 -10.68
N GLU A 45 8.89 5.64 -11.80
CA GLU A 45 7.81 5.53 -12.78
C GLU A 45 6.65 4.71 -12.21
N LYS A 46 6.97 3.61 -11.52
CA LYS A 46 5.98 2.79 -10.83
C LYS A 46 5.19 3.60 -9.81
N VAL A 47 5.88 4.37 -8.97
CA VAL A 47 5.25 5.25 -7.97
C VAL A 47 4.33 6.25 -8.66
N LYS A 48 4.80 6.93 -9.72
CA LYS A 48 4.01 7.90 -10.49
C LYS A 48 2.74 7.28 -11.09
N LEU A 49 2.83 6.09 -11.68
CA LEU A 49 1.67 5.39 -12.25
C LEU A 49 0.65 5.01 -11.17
N LEU A 50 1.12 4.41 -10.07
CA LEU A 50 0.26 4.00 -8.97
C LEU A 50 -0.45 5.19 -8.30
N SER A 51 0.25 6.32 -8.10
CA SER A 51 -0.35 7.55 -7.56
C SER A 51 -1.44 8.15 -8.47
N GLN A 52 -1.46 7.77 -9.75
CA GLN A 52 -2.51 8.16 -10.70
C GLN A 52 -3.64 7.12 -10.81
N GLY A 53 -3.63 6.07 -9.97
CA GLY A 53 -4.57 4.95 -10.09
C GLY A 53 -4.35 4.13 -11.36
N LYS A 54 -3.15 4.20 -11.97
CA LYS A 54 -2.81 3.42 -13.16
C LYS A 54 -2.05 2.17 -12.78
N ASN A 55 -2.48 1.06 -13.38
CA ASN A 55 -1.78 -0.20 -13.26
C ASN A 55 -0.51 -0.20 -14.11
N TYR A 56 0.58 -0.67 -13.53
CA TYR A 56 1.84 -0.91 -14.23
C TYR A 56 2.14 -2.42 -14.34
N THR A 57 1.43 -3.27 -13.59
CA THR A 57 1.60 -4.72 -13.65
C THR A 57 0.79 -5.34 -14.78
N ARG A 58 1.42 -6.20 -15.58
CA ARG A 58 0.80 -6.82 -16.78
C ARG A 58 -0.12 -8.01 -16.48
N GLY A 59 -0.43 -8.36 -15.23
CA GLY A 59 -1.22 -9.58 -15.02
C GLY A 59 -1.61 -9.97 -13.62
N VAL A 60 -1.85 -9.05 -12.67
CA VAL A 60 -2.22 -9.51 -11.32
C VAL A 60 -3.38 -8.84 -10.61
N HIS A 61 -3.80 -7.62 -10.91
CA HIS A 61 -5.00 -7.06 -10.29
C HIS A 61 -5.56 -5.97 -11.21
N LYS A 62 -6.87 -6.00 -11.50
CA LYS A 62 -7.57 -4.80 -12.00
C LYS A 62 -7.82 -3.92 -10.77
N MET A 63 -7.23 -2.72 -10.76
CA MET A 63 -7.57 -1.70 -9.76
C MET A 63 -9.01 -1.23 -9.95
#